data_AF-A0A967HTN1-F1
#
_entry.id   AF-A0A967HTN1-F1
#
_cell.length_a   1.000
_cell.length_b   1.000
_cell.length_c   1.000
_cell.angle_alpha   90.00
_cell.angle_beta   90.00
_cell.angle_gamma   90.00
#
_symmetry.space_group_name_H-M   'P 1'
#
loop_
_entity.id
_entity.type
_entity.pdbx_description
1 polymer ?
#
loop_
_entity_poly.entity_id
_entity_poly.type
_entity_poly.pdbx_seq_one_letter_code
_entity_poly.pdbx_strand_id
1 'polypeptide(L)'
;GTLDDLNLDHERAGDIWFVLAETWIIHYPNNGGHGSTYLSDWSTPLFMCGAGIKAGEVIPDAEIVDLAPTALELLGIDPGLFGDGAVLWDALDG
;
A
#
# COMPACT_ATOMS: atom_id res chain seq x y z
N GLY A 1 8.28 -16.34 -0.55
CA GLY A 1 8.21 -15.96 -1.97
C GLY A 1 7.41 -17.00 -2.72
N THR A 2 6.10 -17.02 -2.48
CA THR A 2 5.10 -17.78 -3.25
C THR A 2 4.35 -16.81 -4.18
N LEU A 3 3.46 -17.33 -5.03
CA LEU A 3 2.56 -16.50 -5.83
C LEU A 3 1.60 -15.70 -4.93
N ASP A 4 1.22 -16.27 -3.78
CA ASP A 4 0.37 -15.63 -2.77
C ASP A 4 1.04 -14.37 -2.19
N ASP A 5 2.35 -14.44 -1.91
CA ASP A 5 3.11 -13.28 -1.41
C ASP A 5 3.13 -12.10 -2.40
N LEU A 6 2.81 -12.34 -3.67
CA LEU A 6 2.73 -11.35 -4.74
C LEU A 6 1.28 -11.02 -5.12
N ASN A 7 0.30 -11.64 -4.46
CA ASN A 7 -1.11 -11.59 -4.79
C ASN A 7 -1.40 -11.99 -6.26
N LEU A 8 -0.65 -12.97 -6.77
CA LEU A 8 -0.76 -13.49 -8.13
C LEU A 8 -1.42 -14.88 -8.20
N ASP A 9 -1.82 -15.47 -7.08
CA ASP A 9 -2.62 -16.70 -7.08
C ASP A 9 -4.11 -16.37 -7.37
N HIS A 10 -4.37 -16.04 -8.62
CA HIS A 10 -5.70 -15.64 -9.08
C HIS A 10 -5.92 -16.08 -10.53
N GLU A 11 -7.16 -16.44 -10.89
CA GLU A 11 -7.56 -16.88 -12.25
C GLU A 11 -7.30 -15.87 -13.37
N ARG A 12 -6.93 -14.63 -13.02
CA ARG A 12 -6.63 -13.53 -13.94
C ARG A 12 -5.13 -13.21 -14.04
N ALA A 13 -4.30 -13.85 -13.20
CA ALA A 13 -2.86 -13.72 -13.31
C ALA A 13 -2.38 -14.48 -14.57
N GLY A 14 -1.36 -13.94 -15.23
CA GLY A 14 -0.75 -14.60 -16.39
C GLY A 14 0.20 -15.72 -15.96
N ASP A 15 0.52 -16.62 -16.90
CA ASP A 15 1.41 -17.75 -16.63
C ASP A 15 2.89 -17.34 -16.39
N ILE A 16 3.27 -16.15 -16.85
CA ILE A 16 4.64 -15.62 -16.76
C ILE A 16 4.60 -14.17 -16.28
N TRP A 17 5.37 -13.89 -15.23
CA TRP A 17 5.66 -12.54 -14.77
C TRP A 17 7.14 -12.23 -14.97
N PHE A 18 7.45 -11.10 -15.59
CA PHE A 18 8.81 -10.63 -15.76
C PHE A 18 8.97 -9.26 -15.09
N VAL A 19 10.12 -9.06 -14.45
CA VAL A 19 10.51 -7.80 -13.83
C VAL A 19 11.65 -7.22 -14.66
N LEU A 20 11.50 -5.97 -15.06
CA LEU A 20 12.52 -5.24 -15.80
C LEU A 20 13.58 -4.71 -14.84
N ALA A 21 14.80 -4.50 -15.33
CA ALA A 21 15.81 -3.81 -14.54
C ALA A 21 15.36 -2.36 -14.22
N GLU A 22 15.82 -1.83 -13.09
CA GLU A 22 15.48 -0.48 -12.65
C GLU A 22 15.74 0.54 -13.77
N THR A 23 14.84 1.51 -13.93
CA THR A 23 14.80 2.54 -15.00
C THR A 23 14.40 2.07 -16.41
N TRP A 24 14.19 0.78 -16.66
CA TRP A 24 13.72 0.30 -17.96
C TRP A 24 12.21 0.50 -18.12
N ILE A 25 11.78 0.93 -19.31
CA ILE A 25 10.38 1.21 -19.64
C ILE A 25 10.01 0.43 -20.92
N ILE A 26 8.86 -0.25 -20.93
CA ILE A 26 8.36 -1.05 -22.07
C ILE A 26 7.31 -0.35 -22.93
N HIS A 27 6.92 0.88 -22.57
CA HIS A 27 5.91 1.65 -23.30
C HIS A 27 6.52 2.80 -24.11
N TYR A 28 6.23 2.82 -25.41
CA TYR A 28 6.50 3.92 -26.34
C TYR A 28 5.15 4.38 -26.95
N PRO A 29 4.91 5.68 -27.21
CA PRO A 29 5.83 6.83 -27.17
C PRO A 29 5.85 7.60 -25.84
N ASN A 30 5.40 7.00 -24.73
CA ASN A 30 5.32 7.72 -23.46
C ASN A 30 6.70 8.02 -22.88
N ASN A 31 6.93 9.26 -22.47
CA ASN A 31 8.18 9.71 -21.84
C ASN A 31 8.30 9.33 -20.35
N GLY A 32 7.39 8.49 -19.84
CA GLY A 32 7.34 8.05 -18.45
C GLY A 32 6.32 6.94 -18.25
N GLY A 33 6.42 6.24 -17.13
CA GLY A 33 5.53 5.15 -16.75
C GLY A 33 5.73 4.78 -15.27
N HIS A 34 4.82 3.92 -14.78
CA HIS A 34 4.87 3.29 -13.46
C HIS A 34 4.55 1.80 -13.62
N GLY A 35 4.59 1.04 -12.52
CA GLY A 35 4.25 -0.38 -12.49
C GLY A 35 5.46 -1.31 -12.42
N SER A 36 6.65 -0.76 -12.18
CA SER A 36 7.80 -1.57 -11.75
C SER A 36 7.61 -2.07 -10.31
N THR A 37 8.51 -2.95 -9.87
CA THR A 37 8.54 -3.48 -8.50
C THR A 37 9.53 -2.72 -7.61
N TYR A 38 9.97 -1.53 -8.01
CA TYR A 38 10.95 -0.73 -7.28
C TYR A 38 10.24 0.31 -6.41
N LEU A 39 10.91 0.72 -5.32
CA LEU A 39 10.39 1.72 -4.37
C LEU A 39 10.00 3.04 -5.04
N SER A 40 10.66 3.42 -6.14
CA SER A 40 10.31 4.62 -6.92
C SER A 40 8.86 4.63 -7.42
N ASP A 41 8.28 3.46 -7.71
CA ASP A 41 6.89 3.32 -8.15
C ASP A 41 5.94 2.92 -7.02
N TRP A 42 6.43 2.27 -5.97
CA TRP A 42 5.60 1.76 -4.87
C TRP A 42 5.44 2.75 -3.71
N SER A 43 6.37 3.69 -3.53
CA SER A 43 6.34 4.62 -2.40
C SER A 43 5.51 5.88 -2.73
N THR A 44 4.41 6.07 -1.99
CA THR A 44 3.58 7.28 -2.02
C THR A 44 3.50 7.94 -0.65
N PRO A 45 3.42 9.27 -0.54
CA PRO A 45 3.31 9.93 0.75
C PRO A 45 1.92 9.73 1.38
N LEU A 46 1.91 9.48 2.69
CA LEU A 46 0.71 9.49 3.53
C LEU A 46 0.75 10.69 4.48
N PHE A 47 -0.33 11.48 4.50
CA PHE A 47 -0.53 12.55 5.47
C PHE A 47 -1.87 12.34 6.19
N MET A 48 -1.83 12.33 7.51
CA MET A 48 -3.03 12.18 8.35
C MET A 48 -3.21 13.43 9.20
N CYS A 49 -4.44 13.92 9.32
CA CYS A 49 -4.78 15.04 10.18
C CYS A 49 -6.26 15.00 10.56
N GLY A 50 -6.60 15.56 11.71
CA GLY A 50 -7.98 15.64 12.19
C GLY A 50 -8.13 15.17 13.62
N ALA A 51 -9.39 14.98 14.05
CA ALA A 51 -9.70 14.48 15.37
C ALA A 51 -9.18 13.04 15.53
N GLY A 52 -8.49 12.77 16.64
CA GLY A 52 -7.96 11.44 16.96
C GLY A 52 -6.64 11.11 16.27
N ILE A 53 -6.02 12.05 15.55
CA ILE A 53 -4.70 11.88 14.91
C ILE A 53 -3.62 12.60 15.72
N LYS A 54 -2.58 11.86 16.10
CA LYS A 54 -1.39 12.40 16.77
C LYS A 54 -0.64 13.36 15.84
N ALA A 55 -0.34 14.56 16.35
CA ALA A 55 0.41 15.56 15.60
C ALA A 55 1.92 15.34 15.73
N GLY A 56 2.64 15.41 14.60
CA GLY A 56 4.11 15.38 14.57
C GLY A 56 4.73 13.99 14.58
N GLU A 57 3.92 12.94 14.52
CA GLU A 57 4.40 11.56 14.44
C GLU A 57 4.86 11.18 13.03
N VAL A 58 5.82 10.26 12.97
CA VAL A 58 6.28 9.63 11.73
C VAL A 58 5.97 8.15 11.83
N ILE A 59 5.20 7.63 10.88
CA ILE A 59 4.80 6.24 10.82
C ILE A 59 5.79 5.52 9.89
N PRO A 60 6.68 4.66 10.41
CA PRO A 60 7.75 4.07 9.61
C PRO A 60 7.27 3.00 8.63
N ASP A 61 6.23 2.25 9.00
CA ASP A 61 5.75 1.07 8.27
C ASP A 61 4.25 1.22 8.00
N ALA A 62 3.90 2.00 6.98
CA ALA A 62 2.51 2.20 6.55
C ALA A 62 2.32 1.68 5.13
N GLU A 63 1.31 0.84 4.93
CA GLU A 63 0.87 0.36 3.64
C GLU A 63 -0.48 0.96 3.26
N ILE A 64 -0.77 1.03 1.96
CA ILE A 64 -2.04 1.60 1.49
C ILE A 64 -3.27 0.82 2.01
N VAL A 65 -3.10 -0.48 2.25
CA VAL A 65 -4.15 -1.37 2.79
C VAL A 65 -4.53 -1.04 4.23
N ASP A 66 -3.66 -0.35 4.97
CA ASP A 66 -3.87 0.04 6.37
C ASP A 66 -4.84 1.24 6.51
N LEU A 67 -5.06 1.99 5.42
CA LEU A 67 -5.87 3.19 5.45
C LEU A 67 -7.33 2.90 5.84
N ALA A 68 -7.90 1.81 5.30
CA ALA A 68 -9.28 1.42 5.56
C ALA A 68 -9.53 1.01 7.02
N PRO A 69 -8.81 0.04 7.62
CA PRO A 69 -9.00 -0.32 9.02
C PRO A 69 -8.72 0.85 9.97
N THR A 70 -7.71 1.68 9.67
CA THR A 70 -7.42 2.88 10.47
C THR A 70 -8.57 3.90 10.45
N ALA A 71 -9.21 4.10 9.29
CA ALA A 71 -10.36 4.99 9.19
C ALA A 71 -11.60 4.44 9.93
N LEU A 72 -11.80 3.11 9.91
CA LEU A 72 -12.90 2.47 10.64
C LEU A 72 -12.71 2.59 12.16
N GLU A 73 -11.48 2.41 12.64
CA GLU A 73 -11.13 2.60 14.06
C GLU A 73 -11.47 4.03 14.53
N LEU A 74 -11.08 5.04 13.76
CA LEU A 74 -11.42 6.45 14.05
C LEU A 74 -12.94 6.71 14.10
N LEU A 75 -13.74 5.92 13.40
CA LEU A 75 -15.20 5.99 13.40
C LEU A 75 -15.83 5.16 14.53
N GLY A 76 -15.04 4.43 15.32
CA GLY A 76 -15.52 3.49 16.34
C GLY A 76 -16.22 2.27 15.75
N ILE A 77 -15.87 1.89 14.52
CA ILE A 77 -16.39 0.70 13.83
C ILE A 77 -15.30 -0.37 13.87
N ASP A 78 -15.62 -1.54 14.42
CA ASP A 78 -14.70 -2.69 14.41
C ASP A 78 -14.36 -3.06 12.96
N PRO A 79 -13.08 -2.93 12.53
CA PRO A 79 -12.67 -3.29 11.17
C PRO A 79 -12.80 -4.79 10.91
N GLY A 80 -12.89 -5.63 11.95
CA GLY A 80 -12.94 -7.07 11.83
C GLY A 80 -11.70 -7.64 11.15
N LEU A 81 -11.86 -8.78 10.46
CA LEU A 81 -10.79 -9.42 9.67
C LEU A 81 -10.91 -9.08 8.17
N PHE A 82 -11.41 -7.88 7.84
CA PHE A 82 -11.61 -7.50 6.45
C PHE A 82 -10.34 -6.90 5.84
N GLY A 83 -9.70 -7.68 4.95
CA GLY A 83 -8.53 -7.25 4.16
C GLY A 83 -7.19 -7.57 4.83
N ASP A 84 -6.10 -7.28 4.12
CA ASP A 84 -4.73 -7.62 4.54
C ASP A 84 -4.10 -6.56 5.47
N GLY A 85 -4.72 -5.37 5.56
CA GLY A 85 -4.18 -4.23 6.32
C GLY A 85 -4.47 -4.27 7.82
N ALA A 86 -3.74 -3.46 8.56
CA ALA A 86 -3.87 -3.27 10.00
C ALA A 86 -4.13 -1.80 10.37
N VAL A 87 -4.62 -1.56 11.59
CA VAL A 87 -4.77 -0.19 12.11
C VAL A 87 -3.39 0.40 12.41
N LEU A 88 -3.14 1.62 11.93
CA LEU A 88 -1.94 2.40 12.22
C LEU A 88 -2.02 3.04 13.60
N TRP A 89 -1.86 2.26 14.67
CA TRP A 89 -2.00 2.73 16.05
C TRP A 89 -1.04 3.87 16.43
N ASP A 90 0.14 3.90 15.81
CA ASP A 90 1.11 4.97 16.01
C ASP A 90 0.59 6.33 15.50
N ALA A 91 -0.40 6.34 14.60
CA ALA A 91 -1.04 7.55 14.09
C ALA A 91 -2.15 8.10 15.01
N LEU A 92 -2.71 7.29 15.92
CA LEU A 92 -3.97 7.60 16.62
C LEU A 92 -3.74 8.04 18.07
N ASP A 93 -4.54 8.99 18.57
CA ASP A 93 -4.41 9.60 19.91
C ASP A 93 -4.79 8.68 21.11
N GLY A 94 -5.19 7.43 20.87
CA GLY A 94 -5.56 6.46 21.91
C GLY A 94 -5.79 5.07 21.35
#